data_AF-A0A920SEZ7-F1
#
_entry.id   AF-A0A920SEZ7-F1
#
_cell.length_a   1.000
_cell.length_b   1.000
_cell.length_c   1.000
_cell.angle_alpha   90.00
_cell.angle_beta   90.00
_cell.angle_gamma   90.00
#
_symmetry.space_group_name_H-M   'P 1'
#
loop_
_entity.id
_entity.type
_entity.pdbx_description
1 polymer ?
#
loop_
_entity_poly.entity_id
_entity_poly.type
_entity_poly.pdbx_seq_one_letter_code
_entity_poly.pdbx_strand_id
1 'polypeptide(L)'
;MDIALVNFRPDVAAKLGVDYETLSELNPRLIYCELTAYGREGPDAERPGYDMIVQGMTGMVSSETKTLDGVPSWVWSSPLIDTSAGISMAWAVCAALYARERTGLGQKIETSLLASALSLMGARFLHVENLDKETRERPSHN
;
A
#
# COMPACT_ATOMS: atom_id res chain seq x y z
N MET A 1 -10.52 -22.81 -5.37
CA MET A 1 -9.92 -21.47 -5.53
C MET A 1 -8.76 -21.37 -4.55
N ASP A 2 -7.54 -21.13 -5.05
CA ASP A 2 -6.34 -21.09 -4.20
C ASP A 2 -6.13 -19.74 -3.52
N ILE A 3 -6.46 -18.66 -4.24
CA ILE A 3 -6.23 -17.29 -3.83
C ILE A 3 -7.46 -16.47 -4.19
N ALA A 4 -7.95 -15.65 -3.25
CA ALA A 4 -8.96 -14.62 -3.49
C ALA A 4 -8.33 -13.25 -3.30
N LEU A 5 -8.56 -12.34 -4.25
CA LEU A 5 -8.13 -10.96 -4.15
C LEU A 5 -9.36 -10.06 -4.25
N VAL A 6 -9.55 -9.23 -3.24
CA VAL A 6 -10.61 -8.22 -3.20
C VAL A 6 -9.99 -6.83 -3.08
N ASN A 7 -10.56 -5.91 -3.84
CA ASN A 7 -10.28 -4.48 -3.77
C ASN A 7 -11.62 -3.73 -3.78
N PHE A 8 -12.48 -4.12 -2.85
CA PHE A 8 -13.74 -3.45 -2.61
C PHE A 8 -13.62 -2.49 -1.44
N ARG A 9 -14.67 -1.68 -1.23
CA ARG A 9 -14.84 -1.00 0.06
C ARG A 9 -14.98 -2.05 1.18
N PRO A 10 -14.56 -1.72 2.41
CA PRO A 10 -14.50 -2.69 3.51
C PRO A 10 -15.79 -3.46 3.78
N ASP A 11 -16.94 -2.82 3.52
CA ASP A 11 -18.28 -3.36 3.79
C ASP A 11 -18.81 -4.28 2.67
N VAL A 12 -18.24 -4.23 1.47
CA VAL A 12 -18.80 -4.90 0.29
C VAL A 12 -18.51 -6.41 0.30
N ALA A 13 -17.30 -6.83 0.69
CA ALA A 13 -16.94 -8.24 0.68
C ALA A 13 -17.87 -9.08 1.57
N ALA A 14 -18.18 -8.57 2.76
CA ALA A 14 -19.12 -9.19 3.69
C ALA A 14 -20.55 -9.24 3.14
N LYS A 15 -21.02 -8.15 2.51
CA LYS A 15 -22.36 -8.10 1.88
C LYS A 15 -22.52 -9.09 0.73
N LEU A 16 -21.43 -9.39 0.03
CA LEU A 16 -21.40 -10.34 -1.08
C LEU A 16 -21.13 -11.79 -0.63
N GLY A 17 -20.84 -12.03 0.66
CA GLY A 17 -20.46 -13.35 1.17
C GLY A 17 -19.12 -13.85 0.63
N VAL A 18 -18.24 -12.93 0.27
CA VAL A 18 -16.89 -13.21 -0.24
C VAL A 18 -15.81 -12.63 0.67
N ASP A 19 -16.13 -12.36 1.93
CA ASP A 19 -15.15 -12.01 2.97
C ASP A 19 -14.30 -13.22 3.40
N TYR A 20 -13.25 -12.93 4.17
CA TYR A 20 -12.30 -13.96 4.60
C TYR A 20 -12.95 -14.98 5.53
N GLU A 21 -13.75 -14.51 6.48
CA GLU A 21 -14.41 -15.34 7.48
C GLU A 21 -15.31 -16.37 6.79
N THR A 22 -16.14 -15.93 5.85
CA THR A 22 -17.03 -16.78 5.05
C THR A 22 -16.25 -17.77 4.16
N LEU A 23 -15.23 -17.30 3.43
CA LEU A 23 -14.54 -18.15 2.46
C LEU A 23 -13.54 -19.11 3.11
N SER A 24 -12.96 -18.75 4.26
CA SER A 24 -12.00 -19.60 4.98
C SER A 24 -12.65 -20.82 5.62
N GLU A 25 -13.92 -20.73 6.02
CA GLU A 25 -14.71 -21.88 6.47
C GLU A 25 -14.90 -22.93 5.37
N LEU A 26 -15.06 -22.48 4.12
CA LEU A 26 -15.21 -23.36 2.96
C LEU A 26 -13.87 -23.94 2.50
N ASN A 27 -12.78 -23.21 2.69
CA ASN A 27 -11.45 -23.62 2.30
C ASN A 27 -10.37 -23.11 3.29
N PRO A 28 -9.96 -23.92 4.27
CA PRO A 28 -8.90 -23.56 5.22
C PRO A 28 -7.52 -23.33 4.58
N ARG A 29 -7.34 -23.71 3.31
CA ARG A 29 -6.12 -23.47 2.52
C ARG A 29 -6.16 -22.16 1.74
N LEU A 30 -7.23 -21.37 1.87
CA LEU A 30 -7.42 -20.13 1.12
C LEU A 30 -6.38 -19.08 1.53
N ILE A 31 -5.71 -18.51 0.53
CA ILE A 31 -5.00 -17.25 0.71
C ILE A 31 -5.96 -16.14 0.30
N TYR A 32 -6.31 -15.27 1.24
CA TYR A 32 -7.22 -14.17 1.00
C TYR A 32 -6.46 -12.86 1.03
N CYS A 33 -6.60 -12.04 0.01
CA CYS A 33 -5.87 -10.81 -0.19
C CYS A 33 -6.86 -9.65 -0.23
N GLU A 34 -6.68 -8.69 0.67
CA GLU A 34 -7.49 -7.49 0.75
C GLU A 34 -6.61 -6.27 0.53
N LEU A 35 -6.94 -5.47 -0.48
CA LEU A 35 -6.27 -4.20 -0.77
C LEU A 35 -7.30 -3.09 -0.67
N THR A 36 -7.09 -2.17 0.27
CA THR A 36 -7.98 -1.01 0.49
C THR A 36 -7.23 0.29 0.24
N ALA A 37 -7.93 1.42 0.23
CA ALA A 37 -7.27 2.72 0.13
C ALA A 37 -6.47 3.07 1.39
N TYR A 38 -7.07 2.89 2.57
CA TYR A 38 -6.52 3.42 3.83
C TYR A 38 -6.18 2.35 4.88
N GLY A 39 -6.59 1.09 4.68
CA GLY A 39 -6.48 0.02 5.67
C GLY A 39 -7.83 -0.29 6.32
N ARG A 40 -7.87 -1.32 7.19
CA ARG A 40 -9.07 -1.73 7.93
C ARG A 40 -9.24 -1.01 9.27
N GLU A 41 -8.25 -0.22 9.67
CA GLU A 41 -8.21 0.46 10.96
C GLU A 41 -8.12 1.97 10.80
N GLY A 42 -8.56 2.69 11.84
CA GLY A 42 -8.48 4.14 11.90
C GLY A 42 -9.69 4.87 11.29
N PRO A 43 -9.68 6.21 11.33
CA PRO A 43 -10.84 7.04 10.98
C PRO A 43 -11.20 6.98 9.50
N ASP A 44 -10.24 6.64 8.63
CA ASP A 44 -10.40 6.62 7.18
C ASP A 44 -10.68 5.21 6.62
N ALA A 45 -10.81 4.17 7.47
CA ALA A 45 -10.94 2.78 7.04
C ALA A 45 -12.08 2.56 6.03
N GLU A 46 -13.25 3.16 6.28
CA GLU A 46 -14.45 3.05 5.44
C GLU A 46 -14.48 4.02 4.25
N ARG A 47 -13.45 4.87 4.09
CA ARG A 47 -13.45 5.88 3.03
C ARG A 47 -13.03 5.27 1.70
N PRO A 48 -13.70 5.64 0.59
CA PRO A 48 -13.18 5.34 -0.73
C PRO A 48 -11.92 6.16 -0.97
N GLY A 49 -10.97 5.58 -1.70
CA GLY A 49 -9.78 6.28 -2.13
C GLY A 49 -9.28 5.75 -3.47
N TYR A 50 -8.50 6.60 -4.12
CA TYR A 50 -7.78 6.31 -5.35
C TYR A 50 -6.35 6.76 -5.15
N ASP A 51 -5.43 6.17 -5.90
CA ASP A 51 -4.00 6.48 -5.89
C ASP A 51 -3.72 7.98 -5.82
N MET A 52 -4.32 8.77 -6.72
CA MET A 52 -4.16 10.23 -6.76
C MET A 52 -4.54 10.90 -5.43
N ILE A 53 -5.64 10.49 -4.79
CA ILE A 53 -6.06 11.05 -3.49
C ILE A 53 -5.01 10.74 -2.42
N VAL A 54 -4.51 9.50 -2.40
CA VAL A 54 -3.52 9.05 -1.41
C VAL A 54 -2.17 9.74 -1.64
N GLN A 55 -1.73 9.91 -2.90
CA GLN A 55 -0.54 10.69 -3.25
C GLN A 55 -0.61 12.12 -2.70
N GLY A 56 -1.76 12.78 -2.83
CA GLY A 56 -1.98 14.12 -2.26
C GLY A 56 -1.93 14.11 -0.73
N MET A 57 -2.65 13.16 -0.12
CA MET A 57 -2.77 13.03 1.33
C MET A 57 -1.43 12.76 2.03
N THR A 58 -0.55 11.99 1.42
CA THR A 58 0.75 11.61 2.01
C THR A 58 1.81 12.69 1.85
N GLY A 59 1.53 13.75 1.09
CA GLY A 59 2.50 14.79 0.75
C GLY A 59 3.44 14.40 -0.40
N MET A 60 3.18 13.28 -1.08
CA MET A 60 4.00 12.81 -2.20
C MET A 60 4.06 13.86 -3.32
N VAL A 61 2.92 14.49 -3.63
CA VAL A 61 2.84 15.58 -4.62
C VAL A 61 3.71 16.77 -4.22
N SER A 62 3.69 17.15 -2.95
CA SER A 62 4.48 18.28 -2.45
C SER A 62 5.98 17.96 -2.43
N SER A 63 6.35 16.70 -2.20
CA SER A 63 7.76 16.27 -2.07
C SER A 63 8.57 16.38 -3.37
N GLU A 64 7.89 16.48 -4.51
CA GLU A 64 8.53 16.63 -5.82
C GLU A 64 8.79 18.10 -6.19
N THR A 65 8.35 19.05 -5.36
CA THR A 65 8.61 20.50 -5.51
C THR A 65 8.15 21.11 -6.84
N LYS A 66 7.39 20.36 -7.66
CA LYS A 66 6.77 20.89 -8.87
C LYS A 66 5.52 21.66 -8.50
N THR A 67 5.52 22.95 -8.82
CA THR A 67 4.37 23.81 -8.61
C THR A 67 3.91 24.41 -9.93
N LEU A 68 2.60 24.54 -10.09
CA LEU A 68 1.95 25.33 -11.12
C LEU A 68 1.14 26.41 -10.40
N ASP A 69 1.44 27.68 -10.67
CA ASP A 69 0.81 28.83 -10.01
C ASP A 69 0.85 28.78 -8.46
N GLY A 70 1.94 28.24 -7.90
CA GLY A 70 2.14 28.12 -6.45
C GLY A 70 1.42 26.93 -5.79
N VAL A 71 0.72 26.10 -6.57
CA VAL A 71 0.06 24.88 -6.09
C VAL A 71 0.88 23.65 -6.50
N PRO A 72 1.09 22.66 -5.62
CA PRO A 72 1.72 21.40 -6.00
C PRO A 72 1.02 20.75 -7.20
N SER A 73 1.78 20.46 -8.26
CA SER A 73 1.28 19.84 -9.48
C SER A 73 1.68 18.37 -9.53
N TRP A 74 0.77 17.54 -10.03
CA TRP A 74 1.03 16.13 -10.29
C TRP A 74 2.25 15.97 -11.21
N VAL A 75 3.19 15.14 -10.77
CA VAL A 75 4.47 14.92 -11.46
C VAL A 75 4.41 13.67 -12.35
N TRP A 76 3.58 12.70 -11.97
CA TRP A 76 3.39 11.44 -12.68
C TRP A 76 1.93 11.27 -13.08
N SER A 77 1.70 10.86 -14.33
CA SER A 77 0.41 10.34 -14.80
C SER A 77 0.21 8.85 -14.43
N SER A 78 1.24 8.20 -13.90
CA SER A 78 1.24 6.79 -13.54
C SER A 78 0.76 6.61 -12.10
N PRO A 79 -0.08 5.60 -11.82
CA PRO A 79 -0.53 5.27 -10.47
C PRO A 79 0.57 4.50 -9.71
N LEU A 80 1.54 5.27 -9.19
CA LEU A 80 2.74 4.73 -8.56
C LEU A 80 2.43 3.94 -7.29
N ILE A 81 1.48 4.40 -6.48
CA ILE A 81 1.08 3.75 -5.24
C ILE A 81 0.32 2.47 -5.55
N ASP A 82 -0.60 2.48 -6.52
CA ASP A 82 -1.30 1.26 -6.97
C ASP A 82 -0.29 0.20 -7.43
N THR A 83 0.69 0.61 -8.23
CA THR A 83 1.73 -0.30 -8.75
C THR A 83 2.56 -0.89 -7.61
N SER A 84 2.98 -0.04 -6.66
CA SER A 84 3.73 -0.49 -5.48
C SER A 84 2.91 -1.43 -4.61
N ALA A 85 1.64 -1.11 -4.36
CA ALA A 85 0.74 -1.94 -3.55
C ALA A 85 0.49 -3.30 -4.21
N GLY A 86 0.31 -3.34 -5.54
CA GLY A 86 0.19 -4.58 -6.30
C GLY A 86 1.44 -5.46 -6.22
N ILE A 87 2.64 -4.87 -6.32
CA ILE A 87 3.91 -5.60 -6.18
C ILE A 87 4.08 -6.14 -4.76
N SER A 88 3.83 -5.32 -3.74
CA SER A 88 3.86 -5.74 -2.34
C SER A 88 2.88 -6.88 -2.06
N MET A 89 1.66 -6.81 -2.60
CA MET A 89 0.68 -7.88 -2.49
C MET A 89 1.14 -9.16 -3.18
N ALA A 90 1.71 -9.07 -4.38
CA ALA A 90 2.24 -10.23 -5.09
C ALA A 90 3.37 -10.92 -4.30
N TRP A 91 4.27 -10.16 -3.68
CA TRP A 91 5.30 -10.71 -2.79
C TRP A 91 4.71 -11.38 -1.55
N ALA A 92 3.72 -10.74 -0.91
CA ALA A 92 3.03 -11.33 0.24
C ALA A 92 2.32 -12.64 -0.15
N VAL A 93 1.70 -12.70 -1.33
CA VAL A 93 1.08 -13.92 -1.87
C VAL A 93 2.11 -15.02 -2.08
N CYS A 94 3.26 -14.72 -2.67
CA CYS A 94 4.35 -15.70 -2.83
C CYS A 94 4.83 -16.24 -1.47
N ALA A 95 5.02 -15.36 -0.48
CA ALA A 95 5.38 -15.76 0.87
C ALA A 95 4.29 -16.62 1.53
N ALA A 96 3.02 -16.28 1.31
CA ALA A 96 1.90 -17.02 1.86
C ALA A 96 1.72 -18.41 1.22
N LEU A 97 1.95 -18.52 -0.09
CA LEU A 97 1.98 -19.81 -0.78
C LEU A 97 3.08 -20.71 -0.21
N TYR A 98 4.27 -20.14 0.02
CA TYR A 98 5.37 -20.87 0.65
C TYR A 98 5.07 -21.31 2.08
N ALA A 99 4.46 -20.43 2.89
CA ALA A 99 4.03 -20.76 4.24
C ALA A 99 2.98 -21.88 4.22
N ARG A 100 1.99 -21.79 3.32
CA ARG A 100 0.93 -22.78 3.14
C ARG A 100 1.47 -24.16 2.75
N GLU A 101 2.56 -24.23 1.99
CA GLU A 101 3.20 -25.50 1.64
C GLU A 101 3.78 -26.21 2.88
N ARG A 102 4.24 -25.44 3.87
CA ARG A 102 4.82 -25.97 5.12
C ARG A 102 3.78 -26.27 6.19
N THR A 103 2.77 -25.42 6.32
CA THR A 103 1.76 -25.52 7.40
C THR A 103 0.51 -26.26 6.96
N GLY A 104 0.27 -26.34 5.65
CA GLY A 104 -0.98 -26.82 5.08
C GLY A 104 -2.15 -25.84 5.21
N LEU A 105 -1.95 -24.65 5.78
CA LEU A 105 -2.99 -23.66 6.08
C LEU A 105 -2.83 -22.39 5.24
N GLY A 106 -3.96 -21.81 4.84
CA GLY A 106 -4.04 -20.49 4.23
C GLY A 106 -3.92 -19.36 5.26
N GLN A 107 -4.04 -18.12 4.80
CA GLN A 107 -4.01 -16.94 5.66
C GLN A 107 -4.62 -15.72 4.96
N LYS A 108 -5.05 -14.75 5.77
CA LYS A 108 -5.45 -13.43 5.31
C LYS A 108 -4.22 -12.53 5.16
N ILE A 109 -4.13 -11.82 4.05
CA ILE A 109 -3.13 -10.82 3.73
C ILE A 109 -3.86 -9.51 3.49
N GLU A 110 -3.41 -8.45 4.14
CA GLU A 110 -3.99 -7.12 4.01
C GLU A 110 -2.92 -6.11 3.65
N THR A 111 -3.26 -5.16 2.79
CA THR A 111 -2.45 -3.97 2.57
C THR A 111 -3.34 -2.78 2.19
N SER A 112 -2.73 -1.60 2.10
CA SER A 112 -3.42 -0.41 1.65
C SER A 112 -2.55 0.49 0.80
N LEU A 113 -3.21 1.30 -0.04
CA LEU A 113 -2.53 2.36 -0.78
C LEU A 113 -1.79 3.28 0.17
N LEU A 114 -2.39 3.65 1.31
CA LEU A 114 -1.75 4.47 2.33
C LEU A 114 -0.46 3.82 2.86
N ALA A 115 -0.48 2.53 3.21
CA ALA A 115 0.71 1.82 3.70
C ALA A 115 1.82 1.77 2.64
N SER A 116 1.46 1.53 1.37
CA SER A 116 2.42 1.55 0.26
C SER A 116 2.99 2.95 0.01
N ALA A 117 2.16 3.99 0.08
CA ALA A 117 2.58 5.36 -0.09
C ALA A 117 3.55 5.82 1.01
N LEU A 118 3.24 5.52 2.27
CA LEU A 118 4.12 5.82 3.39
C LEU A 118 5.45 5.08 3.28
N SER A 119 5.42 3.83 2.79
CA SER A 119 6.65 3.05 2.54
C SER A 119 7.52 3.70 1.46
N LEU A 120 6.91 4.15 0.35
CA LEU A 120 7.61 4.90 -0.71
C LEU A 120 8.18 6.23 -0.21
N MET A 121 7.46 6.90 0.69
CA MET A 121 7.86 8.18 1.27
C MET A 121 8.80 8.07 2.46
N GLY A 122 9.13 6.86 2.94
CA GLY A 122 9.92 6.67 4.17
C GLY A 122 11.22 7.47 4.20
N ALA A 123 11.99 7.45 3.10
CA ALA A 123 13.22 8.24 3.00
C ALA A 123 12.96 9.76 2.96
N ARG A 124 11.83 10.20 2.42
CA ARG A 124 11.45 11.61 2.35
C ARG A 124 11.03 12.16 3.73
N PHE A 125 10.38 11.35 4.57
CA PHE A 125 10.04 11.76 5.94
C PHE A 125 11.26 11.90 6.86
N LEU A 126 12.31 11.15 6.58
CA LEU A 126 13.57 11.24 7.30
C LEU A 126 14.48 12.36 6.78
N HIS A 127 14.14 12.96 5.64
CA HIS A 127 14.95 14.02 5.05
C HIS A 127 14.86 15.28 5.89
N VAL A 128 15.98 15.72 6.45
CA VAL A 128 16.07 16.98 7.17
C VAL A 128 17.04 17.87 6.42
N GLU A 129 16.49 18.92 5.79
CA GLU A 129 17.21 19.71 4.80
C GLU A 129 18.53 20.32 5.33
N ASN A 130 18.56 20.73 6.59
CA ASN A 130 19.74 21.31 7.23
C ASN A 130 20.83 20.27 7.59
N LEU A 131 20.47 19.01 7.89
CA LEU A 131 21.42 17.95 8.24
C LEU A 131 21.94 17.20 7.01
N ASP A 132 21.08 17.03 6.01
CA ASP A 132 21.41 16.26 4.81
C ASP A 132 22.18 17.08 3.77
N LYS A 133 22.05 18.42 3.77
CA LYS A 133 22.88 19.31 2.94
C LYS A 133 24.37 19.19 3.31
N GLU A 134 24.72 19.22 4.60
CA GLU A 134 26.12 19.09 5.06
C GLU A 134 26.76 17.76 4.65
N THR A 135 26.00 16.67 4.61
CA THR A 135 26.53 15.34 4.31
C THR A 135 26.80 15.17 2.81
N ARG A 136 26.03 15.84 1.95
CA ARG A 136 26.14 15.76 0.49
C ARG A 136 27.26 16.62 -0.09
N GLU A 137 27.59 17.71 0.59
CA GLU A 137 28.63 18.66 0.16
C GLU A 137 30.03 18.33 0.72
N ARG A 138 30.16 17.36 1.63
CA ARG A 138 31.47 16.87 2.06
C ARG A 138 32.14 16.11 0.90
N PRO A 139 33.32 16.55 0.42
CA PRO A 139 34.08 15.76 -0.53
C PRO A 139 34.44 14.44 0.16
N SER A 140 34.28 13.33 -0.56
CA SER A 140 34.80 12.03 -0.14
C SER A 140 36.30 12.16 0.08
N HIS A 141 36.74 12.25 1.34
CA HIS A 141 38.15 12.15 1.68
C HIS A 141 38.61 10.72 1.41
N ASN A 142 39.48 10.58 0.41
CA ASN A 142 40.42 9.45 0.27
C ASN A 142 41.38 9.43 1.45
#